data_AF-A0A3E0LTD2-F1
#
_entry.id   AF-A0A3E0LTD2-F1
#
_cell.length_a   1.000
_cell.length_b   1.000
_cell.length_c   1.000
_cell.angle_alpha   90.00
_cell.angle_beta   90.00
_cell.angle_gamma   90.00
#
_symmetry.space_group_name_H-M   'P 1'
#
loop_
_entity.id
_entity.type
_entity.pdbx_description
1 polymer ?
#
loop_
_entity_poly.entity_id
_entity_poly.type
_entity_poly.pdbx_seq_one_letter_code
_entity_poly.pdbx_strand_id
1 'polypeptide(L)'
;MIPKSYFNYSVFQSAEVQKLWVLGKRQEAKGKGEEKQVYLTSLGNAINASTNTQIGCHFLHVNEQGELETVLREIKTQDSPHADCVEAWRFCLAQKNIDINRKKIDKLWIQNYIREDTPSQNEKRDPKKYCNLSHALTKKDIWNFEHEVLNELKEFLQLFAV
;
A
#
# COMPACT_ATOMS: atom_id res chain seq x y z
N MET A 1 21.81 -6.72 -34.02
CA MET A 1 22.14 -6.52 -32.58
C MET A 1 21.39 -5.26 -32.13
N ILE A 2 20.29 -5.41 -31.41
CA ILE A 2 19.50 -4.29 -30.87
C ILE A 2 20.01 -4.04 -29.44
N PRO A 3 20.34 -2.81 -29.02
CA PRO A 3 20.85 -2.58 -27.68
C PRO A 3 19.74 -2.81 -26.66
N LYS A 4 20.03 -3.63 -25.64
CA LYS A 4 19.17 -3.79 -24.47
C LYS A 4 19.18 -2.47 -23.70
N SER A 5 18.16 -1.63 -23.90
CA SER A 5 17.89 -0.50 -23.02
C SER A 5 17.34 -1.05 -21.70
N TYR A 6 18.18 -1.05 -20.67
CA TYR A 6 17.73 -1.31 -19.31
C TYR A 6 16.84 -0.13 -18.88
N PHE A 7 15.53 -0.30 -18.96
CA PHE A 7 14.60 0.64 -18.37
C PHE A 7 14.60 0.42 -16.85
N ASN A 8 15.06 1.43 -16.10
CA ASN A 8 14.96 1.43 -14.64
C ASN A 8 13.53 1.86 -14.27
N TYR A 9 12.69 0.92 -13.88
CA TYR A 9 11.34 1.21 -13.41
C TYR A 9 11.34 1.44 -11.90
N SER A 10 10.58 2.44 -11.43
CA SER A 10 10.33 2.67 -10.00
C SER A 10 8.82 2.70 -9.78
N VAL A 11 8.29 1.67 -9.12
CA VAL A 11 6.88 1.58 -8.71
C VAL A 11 6.77 2.16 -7.30
N PHE A 12 6.00 3.24 -7.14
CA PHE A 12 5.81 3.92 -5.86
C PHE A 12 4.43 3.60 -5.29
N GLN A 13 4.38 3.02 -4.09
CA GLN A 13 3.16 2.85 -3.31
C GLN A 13 3.26 3.75 -2.06
N SER A 14 2.22 4.53 -1.76
CA SER A 14 2.21 5.40 -0.58
C SER A 14 0.86 5.38 0.14
N ALA A 15 0.89 5.21 1.46
CA ALA A 15 -0.25 5.44 2.35
C ALA A 15 -0.39 6.92 2.74
N GLU A 16 0.49 7.82 2.30
CA GLU A 16 0.41 9.23 2.67
C GLU A 16 1.06 10.03 1.55
N VAL A 17 0.25 10.70 0.75
CA VAL A 17 0.75 11.42 -0.43
C VAL A 17 1.95 12.29 -0.02
N GLN A 18 3.06 12.06 -0.72
CA GLN A 18 4.31 12.83 -0.80
C GLN A 18 5.55 12.29 -0.07
N LYS A 19 6.24 11.36 -0.75
CA LYS A 19 7.71 11.43 -0.88
C LYS A 19 8.08 11.12 -2.34
N LEU A 20 8.19 12.17 -3.16
CA LEU A 20 8.92 12.09 -4.42
C LEU A 20 10.40 11.87 -4.10
N TRP A 21 10.97 10.76 -4.55
CA TRP A 21 12.42 10.60 -4.69
C TRP A 21 12.77 10.80 -6.16
N VAL A 22 12.98 12.05 -6.55
CA VAL A 22 13.93 12.35 -7.62
C VAL A 22 15.30 12.46 -6.95
N LEU A 23 16.34 11.91 -7.56
CA LEU A 23 17.72 12.03 -7.09
C LEU A 23 17.99 13.46 -6.58
N GLY A 24 18.23 13.60 -5.26
CA GLY A 24 18.62 14.85 -4.62
C GLY A 24 17.46 15.74 -4.12
N LYS A 25 17.13 15.54 -2.84
CA LYS A 25 16.36 16.42 -1.91
C LYS A 25 14.84 16.17 -1.79
N ARG A 26 14.46 15.97 -0.53
CA ARG A 26 13.12 15.69 -0.01
C ARG A 26 12.37 17.00 0.22
N GLN A 27 11.14 17.12 -0.26
CA GLN A 27 10.15 18.09 0.22
C GLN A 27 8.79 17.43 0.47
N GLU A 28 8.10 17.91 1.51
CA GLU A 28 6.80 17.40 1.99
C GLU A 28 5.70 18.42 1.70
N ALA A 29 4.55 17.98 1.19
CA ALA A 29 3.36 18.80 1.00
C ALA A 29 2.06 18.05 1.35
N LYS A 30 1.23 18.77 2.08
CA LYS A 30 -0.11 18.40 2.55
C LYS A 30 -1.15 18.96 1.56
N GLY A 31 -2.29 18.27 1.38
CA GLY A 31 -3.39 18.71 0.51
C GLY A 31 -4.25 17.58 -0.06
N LYS A 32 -5.49 17.89 -0.44
CA LYS A 32 -6.61 16.98 -0.78
C LYS A 32 -6.41 16.25 -2.13
N GLY A 33 -6.95 15.03 -2.24
CA GLY A 33 -6.60 14.03 -3.24
C GLY A 33 -6.70 14.46 -4.71
N GLU A 34 -7.72 15.22 -5.09
CA GLU A 34 -7.96 15.61 -6.49
C GLU A 34 -6.93 16.62 -7.01
N GLU A 35 -6.65 17.70 -6.27
CA GLU A 35 -5.62 18.68 -6.64
C GLU A 35 -4.25 18.02 -6.74
N LYS A 36 -3.93 17.12 -5.80
CA LYS A 36 -2.65 16.40 -5.81
C LYS A 36 -2.47 15.50 -7.02
N GLN A 37 -3.54 14.87 -7.52
CA GLN A 37 -3.48 14.02 -8.71
C GLN A 37 -3.20 14.84 -9.98
N VAL A 38 -3.79 16.03 -10.09
CA VAL A 38 -3.52 16.98 -11.19
C VAL A 38 -2.07 17.47 -11.18
N TYR A 39 -1.52 17.82 -10.00
CA TYR A 39 -0.12 18.25 -9.89
C TYR A 39 0.86 17.12 -10.22
N LEU A 40 0.59 15.89 -9.76
CA LEU A 40 1.46 14.73 -10.04
C LEU A 40 1.45 14.34 -11.52
N THR A 41 0.29 14.39 -12.16
CA THR A 41 0.16 14.13 -13.61
C THR A 41 0.93 15.19 -14.41
N SER A 42 0.79 16.47 -14.04
CA SER A 42 1.48 17.58 -14.69
C SER A 42 3.01 17.49 -14.51
N LEU A 43 3.48 17.12 -13.32
CA LEU A 43 4.90 16.90 -13.04
C LEU A 43 5.45 15.68 -13.79
N GLY A 44 4.70 14.58 -13.84
CA GLY A 44 5.08 13.40 -14.63
C GLY A 44 5.25 13.72 -16.11
N ASN A 45 4.32 14.50 -16.68
CA ASN A 45 4.42 14.97 -18.06
C ASN A 45 5.64 15.88 -18.28
N ALA A 46 5.94 16.79 -17.35
CA ALA A 46 7.11 17.66 -17.44
C ALA A 46 8.45 16.89 -17.35
N ILE A 47 8.51 15.84 -16.53
CA ILE A 47 9.72 14.99 -16.41
C ILE A 47 9.88 14.08 -17.63
N ASN A 48 8.80 13.52 -18.17
CA ASN A 48 8.82 12.74 -19.42
C ASN A 48 9.21 13.61 -20.63
N ALA A 49 8.82 14.89 -20.65
CA ALA A 49 9.25 15.82 -21.69
C ALA A 49 10.75 16.17 -21.61
N SER A 50 11.37 16.05 -20.43
CA SER A 50 12.77 16.41 -20.18
C SER A 50 13.72 15.23 -20.09
N THR A 51 13.21 14.01 -19.96
CA THR A 51 14.00 12.76 -19.90
C THR A 51 13.32 11.72 -20.76
N ASN A 52 14.07 10.87 -21.46
CA ASN A 52 13.51 9.76 -22.24
C ASN A 52 13.07 8.60 -21.32
N THR A 53 12.29 8.92 -20.28
CA THR A 53 11.90 8.02 -19.17
C THR A 53 10.39 7.93 -19.09
N GLN A 54 9.85 6.72 -19.18
CA GLN A 54 8.42 6.49 -18.97
C GLN A 54 8.08 6.54 -17.48
N ILE A 55 7.11 7.38 -17.11
CA ILE A 55 6.58 7.49 -15.75
C ILE A 55 5.14 6.97 -15.75
N GLY A 56 4.87 5.98 -14.91
CA GLY A 56 3.51 5.56 -14.58
C GLY A 56 3.15 5.95 -13.16
N CYS A 57 1.90 6.36 -12.95
CA CYS A 57 1.31 6.52 -11.63
C CYS A 57 -0.03 5.81 -11.62
N HIS A 58 -0.23 4.88 -10.69
CA HIS A 58 -1.51 4.22 -10.46
C HIS A 58 -1.94 4.45 -9.01
N PHE A 59 -3.18 4.91 -8.87
CA PHE A 59 -3.76 5.25 -7.57
C PHE A 59 -4.77 4.17 -7.21
N LEU A 60 -4.42 3.33 -6.25
CA LEU A 60 -5.31 2.28 -5.75
C LEU A 60 -6.38 2.91 -4.88
N HIS A 61 -7.64 2.59 -5.17
CA HIS A 61 -8.78 2.98 -4.35
C HIS A 61 -9.66 1.76 -4.12
N VAL A 62 -10.10 1.57 -2.88
CA VAL A 62 -11.14 0.63 -2.51
C VAL A 62 -12.28 1.45 -1.94
N ASN A 63 -13.44 1.49 -2.60
CA ASN A 63 -14.59 2.30 -2.19
C ASN A 63 -14.24 3.78 -1.91
N GLU A 64 -13.50 4.42 -2.83
CA GLU A 64 -13.04 5.82 -2.70
C GLU A 64 -12.05 6.09 -1.55
N GLN A 65 -11.55 5.04 -0.87
CA GLN A 65 -10.52 5.11 0.16
C GLN A 65 -9.22 4.46 -0.36
N GLY A 66 -8.12 5.20 -0.35
CA GLY A 66 -6.91 4.87 -1.12
C GLY A 66 -5.66 4.57 -0.29
N GLU A 67 -5.77 3.74 0.75
CA GLU A 67 -4.59 3.30 1.53
C GLU A 67 -4.26 1.83 1.28
N LEU A 68 -2.97 1.50 1.35
CA LEU A 68 -2.45 0.14 1.17
C LEU A 68 -3.12 -0.82 2.17
N GLU A 69 -3.31 -0.36 3.40
CA GLU A 69 -3.95 -1.11 4.46
C GLU A 69 -5.37 -1.56 4.11
N THR A 70 -6.13 -0.74 3.37
CA THR A 70 -7.47 -1.08 2.90
C THR A 70 -7.43 -2.22 1.89
N VAL A 71 -6.54 -2.14 0.89
CA VAL A 71 -6.33 -3.20 -0.10
C VAL A 71 -5.89 -4.50 0.57
N LEU A 72 -4.91 -4.44 1.48
CA LEU A 72 -4.40 -5.61 2.19
C LEU A 72 -5.47 -6.29 3.06
N ARG A 73 -6.41 -5.50 3.61
CA ARG A 73 -7.54 -6.03 4.37
C ARG A 73 -8.56 -6.70 3.46
N GLU A 74 -8.84 -6.11 2.30
CA GLU A 74 -9.77 -6.64 1.30
C GLU A 74 -9.30 -8.00 0.76
N ILE A 75 -8.01 -8.13 0.47
CA ILE A 75 -7.46 -9.36 -0.13
C ILE A 75 -7.06 -10.41 0.91
N LYS A 76 -7.39 -10.26 2.20
CA LYS A 76 -7.02 -11.24 3.23
C LYS A 76 -7.67 -12.59 2.94
N THR A 77 -6.96 -13.68 3.23
CA THR A 77 -7.48 -15.05 3.02
C THR A 77 -7.72 -15.81 4.31
N GLN A 78 -7.12 -15.37 5.42
CA GLN A 78 -7.23 -16.05 6.70
C GLN A 78 -8.21 -15.36 7.64
N ASP A 79 -8.69 -16.14 8.61
CA ASP A 79 -9.38 -15.62 9.76
C ASP A 79 -8.47 -14.68 10.54
N SER A 80 -9.07 -13.64 11.10
CA SER A 80 -8.34 -12.50 11.66
C SER A 80 -8.86 -12.11 13.05
N PRO A 81 -9.00 -13.05 14.00
CA PRO A 81 -9.66 -12.79 15.28
C PRO A 81 -9.02 -11.64 16.07
N HIS A 82 -7.69 -11.54 16.07
CA HIS A 82 -7.00 -10.45 16.76
C HIS A 82 -7.18 -9.11 16.03
N ALA A 83 -7.07 -9.10 14.70
CA ALA A 83 -7.31 -7.90 13.93
C ALA A 83 -8.77 -7.42 14.02
N ASP A 84 -9.74 -8.31 14.00
CA ASP A 84 -11.17 -7.98 14.11
C ASP A 84 -11.53 -7.41 15.49
N CYS A 85 -10.80 -7.79 16.55
CA CYS A 85 -10.90 -7.14 17.86
C CYS A 85 -10.51 -5.65 17.82
N VAL A 86 -9.72 -5.19 16.84
CA VAL A 86 -9.41 -3.76 16.67
C VAL A 86 -10.68 -2.97 16.28
N GLU A 87 -11.58 -3.56 15.49
CA GLU A 87 -12.87 -2.93 15.19
C GLU A 87 -13.78 -2.93 16.41
N ALA A 88 -13.84 -4.02 17.17
CA ALA A 88 -14.56 -4.06 18.43
C ALA A 88 -14.06 -2.97 19.41
N TRP A 89 -12.75 -2.77 19.47
CA TRP A 89 -12.14 -1.69 20.24
C TRP A 89 -12.55 -0.31 19.73
N ARG A 90 -12.55 -0.08 18.41
CA ARG A 90 -13.05 1.16 17.79
C ARG A 90 -14.51 1.43 18.20
N PHE A 91 -15.38 0.42 18.13
CA PHE A 91 -16.78 0.56 18.54
C PHE A 91 -16.93 0.90 20.02
N CYS A 92 -16.14 0.26 20.88
CA CYS A 92 -16.11 0.55 22.32
C CYS A 92 -15.70 2.00 22.61
N LEU A 93 -14.72 2.53 21.86
CA LEU A 93 -14.29 3.93 22.01
C LEU A 93 -15.33 4.91 21.49
N ALA A 94 -16.00 4.60 20.38
CA ALA A 94 -17.09 5.42 19.86
C ALA A 94 -18.25 5.54 20.88
N GLN A 95 -18.59 4.47 21.60
CA GLN A 95 -19.57 4.51 22.70
C GLN A 95 -19.16 5.44 23.84
N LYS A 96 -17.87 5.75 23.98
CA LYS A 96 -17.33 6.70 24.96
C LYS A 96 -17.11 8.09 24.37
N ASN A 97 -17.66 8.37 23.18
CA ASN A 97 -17.43 9.60 22.41
C ASN A 97 -15.95 9.86 22.08
N ILE A 98 -15.14 8.80 21.96
CA ILE A 98 -13.75 8.89 21.53
C ILE A 98 -13.70 8.45 20.07
N ASP A 99 -13.54 9.42 19.17
CA ASP A 99 -13.35 9.15 17.76
C ASP A 99 -11.88 8.82 17.44
N ILE A 100 -11.65 7.78 16.65
CA ILE A 100 -10.34 7.43 16.13
C ILE A 100 -10.39 7.48 14.61
N ASN A 101 -9.43 8.22 14.04
CA ASN A 101 -9.20 8.27 12.60
C ASN A 101 -9.14 6.85 11.99
N ARG A 102 -9.95 6.61 10.96
CA ARG A 102 -10.04 5.34 10.23
C ARG A 102 -8.68 4.79 9.79
N LYS A 103 -7.79 5.65 9.29
CA LYS A 103 -6.41 5.28 8.94
C LYS A 103 -5.65 4.61 10.08
N LYS A 104 -5.78 5.16 11.30
CA LYS A 104 -5.10 4.61 12.48
C LYS A 104 -5.66 3.23 12.82
N ILE A 105 -6.96 3.04 12.62
CA ILE A 105 -7.63 1.75 12.82
C ILE A 105 -7.15 0.73 11.80
N ASP A 106 -7.15 1.06 10.51
CA ASP A 106 -6.73 0.12 9.46
C ASP A 106 -5.25 -0.26 9.61
N LYS A 107 -4.39 0.70 9.99
CA LYS A 107 -2.99 0.42 10.35
C LYS A 107 -2.85 -0.54 11.53
N LEU A 108 -3.65 -0.36 12.59
CA LEU A 108 -3.64 -1.25 13.75
C LEU A 108 -4.22 -2.63 13.41
N TRP A 109 -5.24 -2.69 12.57
CA TRP A 109 -5.84 -3.93 12.07
C TRP A 109 -4.76 -4.75 11.35
N ILE A 110 -4.07 -4.16 10.37
CA ILE A 110 -2.99 -4.84 9.62
C ILE A 110 -1.85 -5.29 10.52
N GLN A 111 -1.47 -4.48 11.51
CA GLN A 111 -0.44 -4.87 12.48
C GLN A 111 -0.84 -6.08 13.32
N ASN A 112 -2.10 -6.18 13.76
CA ASN A 112 -2.57 -7.34 14.50
C ASN A 112 -2.66 -8.57 13.61
N TYR A 113 -3.16 -8.42 12.38
CA TYR A 113 -3.20 -9.52 11.41
C TYR A 113 -1.80 -10.12 11.16
N ILE A 114 -0.79 -9.26 10.95
CA ILE A 114 0.59 -9.69 10.69
C ILE A 114 1.29 -10.26 11.94
N ARG A 115 0.98 -9.74 13.13
CA ARG A 115 1.72 -10.13 14.34
C ARG A 115 1.08 -11.29 15.09
N GLU A 116 -0.23 -11.37 15.05
CA GLU A 116 -1.00 -12.28 15.90
C GLU A 116 -1.71 -13.38 15.10
N ASP A 117 -2.34 -13.04 13.98
CA ASP A 117 -3.20 -13.98 13.25
C ASP A 117 -2.44 -14.86 12.26
N THR A 118 -1.47 -14.30 11.53
CA THR A 118 -0.78 -14.98 10.43
C THR A 118 0.51 -15.74 10.78
N PRO A 119 1.28 -15.42 11.84
CA PRO A 119 2.50 -16.16 12.16
C PRO A 119 2.23 -17.48 12.88
N SER A 120 2.97 -18.52 12.51
CA SER A 120 3.04 -19.76 13.28
C SER A 120 3.67 -19.55 14.66
N GLN A 121 3.44 -20.50 15.58
CA GLN A 121 4.00 -20.43 16.93
C GLN A 121 5.54 -20.35 16.96
N ASN A 122 6.22 -20.92 15.96
CA ASN A 122 7.67 -20.83 15.84
C ASN A 122 8.11 -19.46 15.34
N GLU A 123 7.39 -18.87 14.38
CA GLU A 123 7.68 -17.52 13.86
C GLU A 123 7.53 -16.46 14.96
N LYS A 124 6.56 -16.62 15.87
CA LYS A 124 6.36 -15.72 17.02
C LYS A 124 7.56 -15.64 17.97
N ARG A 125 8.51 -16.59 17.91
CA ARG A 125 9.75 -16.57 18.73
C ARG A 125 10.77 -15.54 18.26
N ASP A 126 10.73 -15.15 16.99
CA ASP A 126 11.57 -14.08 16.43
C ASP A 126 10.69 -13.07 15.67
N PRO A 127 9.96 -12.21 16.40
CA PRO A 127 8.97 -11.33 15.80
C PRO A 127 9.61 -10.25 14.91
N LYS A 128 10.87 -9.88 15.16
CA LYS A 128 11.56 -8.89 14.31
C LYS A 128 11.75 -9.45 12.90
N LYS A 129 12.08 -10.74 12.80
CA LYS A 129 12.32 -11.41 11.53
C LYS A 129 11.02 -11.78 10.81
N TYR A 130 10.02 -12.30 11.52
CA TYR A 130 8.86 -12.93 10.90
C TYR A 130 7.54 -12.17 11.04
N CYS A 131 7.36 -11.36 12.08
CA CYS A 131 6.10 -10.65 12.33
C CYS A 131 6.12 -9.23 11.74
N ASN A 132 6.50 -9.10 10.46
CA ASN A 132 6.56 -7.84 9.73
C ASN A 132 5.96 -7.96 8.33
N LEU A 133 5.58 -6.83 7.73
CA LEU A 133 4.90 -6.78 6.42
C LEU A 133 5.72 -7.44 5.31
N SER A 134 7.04 -7.25 5.29
CA SER A 134 7.89 -7.81 4.25
C SER A 134 7.87 -9.33 4.26
N HIS A 135 7.99 -9.96 5.44
CA HIS A 135 7.91 -11.41 5.56
C HIS A 135 6.51 -11.92 5.25
N ALA A 136 5.48 -11.26 5.79
CA ALA A 136 4.09 -11.59 5.53
C ALA A 136 3.81 -11.66 4.01
N LEU A 137 4.27 -10.69 3.22
CA LEU A 137 3.98 -10.62 1.78
C LEU A 137 4.62 -11.78 0.98
N THR A 138 5.57 -12.50 1.57
CA THR A 138 6.16 -13.71 0.95
C THR A 138 5.32 -14.97 1.17
N LYS A 139 4.37 -14.94 2.11
CA LYS A 139 3.47 -16.06 2.40
C LYS A 139 2.33 -16.08 1.38
N LYS A 140 2.16 -17.21 0.70
CA LYS A 140 1.18 -17.36 -0.39
C LYS A 140 -0.26 -17.52 0.09
N ASP A 141 -0.46 -17.77 1.37
CA ASP A 141 -1.71 -18.24 1.96
C ASP A 141 -2.39 -17.21 2.87
N ILE A 142 -1.81 -16.01 3.03
CA ILE A 142 -2.36 -14.95 3.91
C ILE A 142 -3.00 -13.79 3.13
N TRP A 143 -2.70 -13.66 1.84
CA TRP A 143 -3.30 -12.68 0.93
C TRP A 143 -3.59 -13.30 -0.44
N ASN A 144 -4.76 -12.98 -0.98
CA ASN A 144 -5.21 -13.37 -2.30
C ASN A 144 -4.72 -12.34 -3.33
N PHE A 145 -3.52 -12.56 -3.87
CA PHE A 145 -2.99 -11.73 -4.96
C PHE A 145 -3.76 -11.88 -6.28
N GLU A 146 -4.72 -12.83 -6.37
CA GLU A 146 -5.66 -12.98 -7.48
C GLU A 146 -7.00 -12.25 -7.28
N HIS A 147 -7.17 -11.52 -6.19
CA HIS A 147 -8.39 -10.75 -5.94
C HIS A 147 -8.60 -9.65 -7.00
N GLU A 148 -9.84 -9.46 -7.44
CA GLU A 148 -10.20 -8.53 -8.53
C GLU A 148 -9.88 -7.06 -8.24
N VAL A 149 -9.82 -6.68 -6.95
CA VAL A 149 -9.39 -5.34 -6.51
C VAL A 149 -7.96 -4.99 -6.97
N LEU A 150 -7.17 -5.99 -7.34
CA LEU A 150 -5.82 -5.82 -7.87
C LEU A 150 -5.77 -5.82 -9.40
N ASN A 151 -6.89 -6.00 -10.11
CA ASN A 151 -6.89 -6.09 -11.58
C ASN A 151 -6.34 -4.82 -12.22
N GLU A 152 -6.81 -3.64 -11.80
CA GLU A 152 -6.29 -2.38 -12.33
C GLU A 152 -4.79 -2.20 -12.03
N LEU A 153 -4.33 -2.64 -10.85
CA LEU A 153 -2.91 -2.64 -10.51
C LEU A 153 -2.11 -3.55 -11.45
N LYS A 154 -2.62 -4.75 -11.71
CA LYS A 154 -1.98 -5.73 -12.60
C LYS A 154 -1.90 -5.20 -14.02
N GLU A 155 -3.01 -4.65 -14.53
CA GLU A 155 -3.06 -4.02 -15.86
C GLU A 155 -2.07 -2.86 -15.96
N PHE A 156 -2.00 -2.01 -14.93
CA PHE A 156 -1.02 -0.94 -14.88
C PHE A 156 0.43 -1.46 -14.87
N LEU A 157 0.73 -2.48 -14.08
CA LEU A 157 2.08 -3.07 -14.02
C LEU A 157 2.47 -3.76 -15.33
N GLN A 158 1.51 -4.30 -16.09
CA GLN A 158 1.75 -4.87 -17.41
C GLN A 158 2.25 -3.83 -18.43
N LEU A 159 1.97 -2.54 -18.24
CA LEU A 159 2.52 -1.47 -19.08
C LEU A 159 4.06 -1.42 -19.05
N PHE A 160 4.69 -2.03 -18.03
CA PHE A 160 6.13 -2.04 -17.82
C PHE A 160 6.76 -3.43 -17.95
N ALA A 161 5.96 -4.47 -18.19
CA ALA A 161 6.45 -5.83 -18.38
C ALA A 161 6.96 -5.98 -19.83
N VAL A 162 8.26 -5.76 -20.03
CA VAL A 162 9.01 -6.05 -21.27
C VAL A 162 9.75 -7.38 -21.14
#